data_AF-A0A972DBU9-F1
#
_entry.id   AF-A0A972DBU9-F1
#
_cell.length_a   1.000
_cell.length_b   1.000
_cell.length_c   1.000
_cell.angle_alpha   90.00
_cell.angle_beta   90.00
_cell.angle_gamma   90.00
#
_symmetry.space_group_name_H-M   'P 1'
#
loop_
_entity.id
_entity.type
_entity.pdbx_description
1 polymer ?
#
loop_
_entity_poly.entity_id
_entity_poly.type
_entity_poly.pdbx_seq_one_letter_code
_entity_poly.pdbx_strand_id
1 'polypeptide(L)'
;MFALLCGAGGCMSYEEGARQYHVGAYSCPAERVSVRPRPDLDAYDVTFGDLVKPSEEVLNDPERYAVWKKEDEKRRATYRKNGEVYESTGCGQTAILLCFHPQNVGGRGGMDPTRVACAPLKAGPDVVY
;
A
#
# COMPACT_ATOMS: atom_id res chain seq x y z
N MET A 1 -28.85 27.50 9.54
CA MET A 1 -28.48 26.32 8.74
C MET A 1 -26.97 26.34 8.58
N PHE A 2 -26.34 25.21 8.89
CA PHE A 2 -24.93 25.03 9.20
C PHE A 2 -23.97 25.46 8.09
N ALA A 3 -22.92 26.18 8.48
CA ALA A 3 -21.64 26.16 7.77
C ALA A 3 -20.55 25.97 8.83
N LEU A 4 -20.38 24.71 9.27
CA LEU A 4 -19.20 24.33 10.03
C LEU A 4 -18.01 24.42 9.08
N LEU A 5 -17.21 25.47 9.26
CA LEU A 5 -15.85 25.53 8.73
C LEU A 5 -15.03 24.41 9.38
N CYS A 6 -14.83 23.30 8.67
CA CYS A 6 -13.82 22.31 9.00
C CYS A 6 -12.43 22.92 8.75
N GLY A 7 -11.93 23.65 9.72
CA GLY A 7 -10.56 24.14 9.76
C GLY A 7 -9.56 22.99 9.87
N ALA A 8 -8.83 22.78 8.77
CA ALA A 8 -7.44 22.35 8.66
C ALA A 8 -6.82 21.56 9.83
N GLY A 9 -6.91 20.24 9.71
CA GLY A 9 -6.18 19.25 10.51
C GLY A 9 -6.75 17.84 10.37
N GLY A 10 -7.50 17.58 9.28
CA GLY A 10 -8.15 16.29 9.06
C GLY A 10 -7.11 15.24 8.69
N CYS A 11 -7.21 14.07 9.30
CA CYS A 11 -6.46 12.91 8.84
C CYS A 11 -6.84 12.67 7.37
N MET A 12 -5.86 12.63 6.47
CA MET A 12 -6.12 12.33 5.07
C MET A 12 -6.42 10.84 4.94
N SER A 13 -7.48 10.45 4.23
CA SER A 13 -7.78 9.04 4.03
C SER A 13 -6.85 8.41 2.98
N TYR A 14 -6.61 7.11 3.08
CA TYR A 14 -5.85 6.40 2.05
C TYR A 14 -6.53 6.43 0.68
N GLU A 15 -7.86 6.46 0.63
CA GLU A 15 -8.61 6.64 -0.60
C GLU A 15 -8.30 7.99 -1.27
N GLU A 16 -8.23 9.07 -0.48
CA GLU A 16 -7.88 10.39 -0.98
C GLU A 16 -6.44 10.42 -1.49
N GLY A 17 -5.49 9.83 -0.75
CA GLY A 17 -4.10 9.71 -1.18
C GLY A 17 -3.94 8.92 -2.49
N ALA A 18 -4.65 7.80 -2.63
CA ALA A 18 -4.65 6.97 -3.84
C ALA A 18 -5.23 7.74 -5.04
N ARG A 19 -6.30 8.51 -4.83
CA ARG A 19 -6.89 9.38 -5.85
C ARG A 19 -5.90 10.46 -6.28
N GLN A 20 -5.29 11.16 -5.32
CA GLN A 20 -4.29 12.20 -5.60
C GLN A 20 -3.08 11.63 -6.37
N TYR A 21 -2.60 10.43 -6.00
CA TYR A 21 -1.56 9.73 -6.74
C TYR A 21 -1.98 9.51 -8.21
N HIS A 22 -3.16 8.96 -8.44
CA HIS A 22 -3.63 8.64 -9.80
C HIS A 22 -3.77 9.90 -10.67
N VAL A 23 -4.34 10.98 -10.10
CA VAL A 23 -4.43 12.29 -10.76
C VAL A 23 -3.05 12.80 -11.16
N GLY A 24 -2.10 12.78 -10.22
CA GLY A 24 -0.74 13.28 -10.44
C GLY A 24 0.07 12.41 -11.42
N ALA A 25 -0.03 11.09 -11.32
CA ALA A 25 0.74 10.16 -12.14
C ALA A 25 0.23 10.05 -13.58
N TYR A 26 -1.08 10.13 -13.79
CA TYR A 26 -1.71 9.91 -15.10
C TYR A 26 -2.39 11.14 -15.69
N SER A 27 -2.30 12.30 -15.04
CA SER A 27 -2.99 13.53 -15.44
C SER A 27 -4.51 13.34 -15.65
N CYS A 28 -5.10 12.40 -14.91
CA CYS A 28 -6.53 12.08 -15.00
C CYS A 28 -7.33 13.03 -14.08
N PRO A 29 -8.43 13.64 -14.53
CA PRO A 29 -9.27 14.48 -13.67
C PRO A 29 -9.84 13.68 -12.48
N ALA A 30 -9.85 14.29 -11.28
CA ALA A 30 -10.16 13.60 -10.02
C ALA A 30 -11.57 12.97 -10.00
N GLU A 31 -12.53 13.59 -10.70
CA GLU A 31 -13.90 13.13 -10.88
C GLU A 31 -14.04 11.90 -11.78
N ARG A 32 -13.00 11.57 -12.55
CA ARG A 32 -12.93 10.38 -13.41
C ARG A 32 -12.12 9.24 -12.79
N VAL A 33 -11.58 9.44 -11.60
CA VAL A 33 -10.84 8.42 -10.85
C VAL A 33 -11.80 7.71 -9.90
N SER A 34 -11.80 6.38 -9.97
CA SER A 34 -12.40 5.51 -8.95
C SER A 34 -11.29 4.86 -8.14
N VAL A 35 -11.52 4.73 -6.83
CA VAL A 35 -10.58 4.11 -5.90
C VAL A 35 -11.34 3.09 -5.08
N ARG A 36 -10.77 1.90 -4.92
CA ARG A 36 -11.34 0.85 -4.07
C ARG A 36 -10.26 0.19 -3.21
N PRO A 37 -10.54 -0.17 -1.95
CA PRO A 37 -9.63 -0.97 -1.15
C PRO A 37 -9.51 -2.38 -1.75
N ARG A 38 -8.34 -3.00 -1.60
CA ARG A 38 -8.03 -4.39 -1.99
C ARG A 38 -7.56 -5.20 -0.78
N PRO A 39 -8.42 -5.46 0.21
CA PRO A 39 -8.05 -6.25 1.39
C PRO A 39 -7.77 -7.72 1.06
N ASP A 40 -8.14 -8.16 -0.15
CA ASP A 40 -7.82 -9.46 -0.71
C ASP A 40 -6.34 -9.58 -1.14
N LEU A 41 -5.62 -8.46 -1.29
CA LEU A 41 -4.21 -8.44 -1.63
C LEU A 41 -3.34 -8.27 -0.38
N ASP A 42 -2.37 -9.18 -0.20
CA ASP A 42 -1.33 -9.00 0.79
C ASP A 42 -0.23 -8.08 0.22
N ALA A 43 -0.07 -6.89 0.81
CA ALA A 43 0.91 -5.90 0.36
C ALA A 43 2.35 -6.45 0.35
N TYR A 44 2.68 -7.37 1.26
CA TYR A 44 4.00 -8.00 1.30
C TYR A 44 4.20 -8.90 0.08
N ASP A 45 3.18 -9.67 -0.30
CA ASP A 45 3.26 -10.57 -1.46
C ASP A 45 3.37 -9.80 -2.76
N VAL A 46 2.57 -8.75 -2.95
CA VAL A 46 2.64 -7.94 -4.19
C VAL A 46 3.96 -7.17 -4.27
N THR A 47 4.56 -6.78 -3.15
CA THR A 47 5.83 -6.04 -3.14
C THR A 47 7.07 -6.94 -3.26
N PHE A 48 7.06 -8.10 -2.58
CA PHE A 48 8.25 -8.91 -2.35
C PHE A 48 8.10 -10.39 -2.71
N GLY A 49 6.92 -10.85 -3.15
CA GLY A 49 6.62 -12.29 -3.32
C GLY A 49 7.63 -13.03 -4.19
N ASP A 50 8.24 -12.35 -5.17
CA ASP A 50 9.28 -12.94 -6.00
C ASP A 50 10.71 -12.84 -5.46
N LEU A 51 10.95 -11.91 -4.53
CA LEU A 51 12.27 -11.62 -3.98
C LEU A 51 12.55 -12.40 -2.69
N VAL A 52 11.52 -12.66 -1.88
CA VAL A 52 11.65 -13.34 -0.59
C VAL A 52 11.11 -14.75 -0.69
N LYS A 53 11.98 -15.66 -1.17
CA LYS A 53 11.72 -17.10 -1.24
C LYS A 53 12.74 -17.84 -0.38
N PRO A 54 12.37 -18.97 0.24
CA PRO A 54 13.35 -19.84 0.91
C PRO A 54 14.32 -20.40 -0.14
N SER A 55 15.57 -20.65 0.25
CA SER A 55 16.52 -21.37 -0.60
C SER A 55 16.11 -22.83 -0.76
N GLU A 56 16.60 -23.51 -1.81
CA GLU A 56 16.33 -24.96 -2.00
C GLU A 56 16.78 -25.80 -0.80
N GLU A 57 17.91 -25.45 -0.17
CA GLU A 57 18.40 -26.10 1.04
C GLU A 57 17.39 -25.99 2.19
N VAL A 58 16.79 -24.81 2.38
CA VAL A 58 15.77 -24.58 3.41
C VAL A 58 14.46 -25.27 3.06
N LEU A 59 14.08 -25.34 1.78
CA LEU A 59 12.88 -26.03 1.32
C LEU A 59 12.93 -27.55 1.56
N ASN A 60 14.11 -28.15 1.42
CA ASN A 60 14.31 -29.59 1.57
C ASN A 60 14.57 -30.04 3.02
N ASP A 61 14.67 -29.11 3.97
CA ASP A 61 14.82 -29.37 5.40
C ASP A 61 13.55 -28.91 6.16
N PRO A 62 12.71 -29.84 6.65
CA PRO A 62 11.46 -29.50 7.32
C PRO A 62 11.62 -28.61 8.57
N GLU A 63 12.69 -28.78 9.33
CA GLU A 63 12.92 -28.00 10.56
C GLU A 63 13.33 -26.57 10.21
N ARG A 64 14.24 -26.41 9.24
CA ARG A 64 14.65 -25.09 8.75
C ARG A 64 13.51 -24.38 8.04
N TYR A 65 12.70 -25.11 7.28
CA TYR A 65 11.51 -24.55 6.63
C TYR A 65 10.51 -24.02 7.65
N ALA A 66 10.28 -24.74 8.77
CA ALA A 66 9.40 -24.28 9.83
C ALA A 66 9.90 -22.97 10.48
N VAL A 67 11.21 -22.85 10.71
CA VAL A 67 11.82 -21.60 11.21
C VAL A 67 11.66 -20.47 10.18
N TRP A 68 11.96 -20.73 8.91
CA TRP A 68 11.82 -19.73 7.84
C TRP A 68 10.40 -19.21 7.75
N LYS A 69 9.39 -20.10 7.79
CA LYS A 69 7.98 -19.73 7.73
C LYS A 69 7.56 -18.86 8.91
N LYS A 70 8.07 -19.14 10.12
CA LYS A 70 7.81 -18.32 11.31
C LYS A 70 8.39 -16.91 11.17
N GLU A 71 9.60 -16.79 10.64
CA GLU A 71 10.22 -15.49 10.39
C GLU A 71 9.54 -14.75 9.23
N ASP A 72 9.07 -15.46 8.21
CA ASP A 72 8.29 -14.87 7.11
C ASP A 72 6.98 -14.26 7.60
N GLU A 73 6.24 -14.97 8.45
CA GLU A 73 5.01 -14.43 9.02
C GLU A 73 5.25 -13.19 9.89
N LYS A 74 6.38 -13.13 10.63
CA LYS A 74 6.75 -11.92 11.37
C LYS A 74 7.04 -10.74 10.44
N ARG A 75 7.74 -10.98 9.31
CA ARG A 75 7.99 -9.94 8.29
C ARG A 75 6.68 -9.44 7.69
N ARG A 76 5.80 -10.36 7.28
CA ARG A 76 4.45 -10.06 6.75
C ARG A 76 3.63 -9.25 7.76
N ALA A 77 3.54 -9.70 9.01
CA ALA A 77 2.78 -9.02 10.06
C ALA A 77 3.32 -7.61 10.37
N THR A 78 4.64 -7.40 10.25
CA THR A 78 5.23 -6.07 10.37
C THR A 78 4.87 -5.19 9.19
N TYR A 79 4.93 -5.73 7.97
CA TYR A 79 4.63 -4.98 6.76
C TYR A 79 3.15 -4.61 6.63
N ARG A 80 2.23 -5.50 7.03
CA ARG A 80 0.77 -5.21 7.06
C ARG A 80 0.41 -4.02 7.94
N LYS A 81 1.24 -3.67 8.92
CA LYS A 81 1.04 -2.46 9.76
C LYS A 81 1.45 -1.18 9.05
N ASN A 82 2.21 -1.28 7.97
CA ASN A 82 2.78 -0.11 7.32
C ASN A 82 1.79 0.56 6.38
N GLY A 83 0.74 -0.10 5.90
CA GLY A 83 -0.21 0.50 4.98
C GLY A 83 -1.27 -0.46 4.45
N GLU A 84 -2.13 0.06 3.59
CA GLU A 84 -3.24 -0.66 2.96
C GLU A 84 -3.14 -0.62 1.44
N VAL A 85 -3.63 -1.67 0.78
CA VAL A 85 -3.63 -1.77 -0.68
C VAL A 85 -4.91 -1.19 -1.26
N TYR A 86 -4.77 -0.32 -2.25
CA TYR A 86 -5.86 0.29 -3.00
C TYR A 86 -5.67 0.06 -4.49
N GLU A 87 -6.76 -0.14 -5.20
CA GLU A 87 -6.77 -0.04 -6.66
C GLU A 87 -7.34 1.31 -7.07
N SER A 88 -6.67 1.98 -8.00
CA SER A 88 -7.13 3.22 -8.61
C SER A 88 -7.30 3.01 -10.11
N THR A 89 -8.44 3.43 -10.65
CA THR A 89 -8.77 3.30 -12.07
C THR A 89 -9.30 4.62 -12.62
N GLY A 90 -8.87 5.00 -13.81
CA GLY A 90 -9.32 6.22 -14.46
C GLY A 90 -8.57 6.47 -15.75
N CYS A 91 -9.23 7.11 -16.73
CA CYS A 91 -8.58 7.51 -17.99
C CYS A 91 -7.82 6.39 -18.72
N GLY A 92 -8.32 5.14 -18.65
CA GLY A 92 -7.68 3.97 -19.26
C GLY A 92 -6.46 3.43 -18.51
N GLN A 93 -6.19 3.92 -17.30
CA GLN A 93 -5.10 3.48 -16.45
C GLN A 93 -5.66 2.77 -15.22
N THR A 94 -4.94 1.75 -14.76
CA THR A 94 -5.20 1.04 -13.51
C THR A 94 -3.91 0.90 -12.73
N ALA A 95 -3.93 1.16 -11.43
CA ALA A 95 -2.78 1.00 -10.56
C ALA A 95 -3.18 0.36 -9.24
N ILE A 96 -2.40 -0.63 -8.80
CA ILE A 96 -2.43 -1.17 -7.44
C ILE A 96 -1.41 -0.40 -6.62
N LEU A 97 -1.87 0.23 -5.54
CA LEU A 97 -1.11 1.16 -4.73
C LEU A 97 -1.02 0.63 -3.30
N LEU A 98 0.15 0.74 -2.68
CA LEU A 98 0.27 0.68 -1.22
C LEU A 98 0.25 2.09 -0.69
N CYS A 99 -0.75 2.39 0.14
CA CYS A 99 -0.95 3.69 0.75
C CYS A 99 -0.68 3.64 2.25
N PHE A 100 0.03 4.65 2.76
CA PHE A 100 0.45 4.71 4.15
C PHE A 100 0.62 6.15 4.64
N HIS A 101 0.56 6.34 5.95
CA HIS A 101 0.93 7.59 6.60
C HIS A 101 2.46 7.65 6.78
N PRO A 102 3.16 8.63 6.16
CA PRO A 102 4.61 8.74 6.30
C PRO A 102 4.99 9.12 7.74
N GLN A 103 6.22 8.83 8.13
CA GLN A 103 6.72 9.29 9.44
C GLN A 103 6.87 10.81 9.46
N ASN A 104 6.59 11.43 10.60
CA ASN A 104 6.81 12.86 10.81
C ASN A 104 8.31 13.18 10.66
N VAL A 105 8.65 13.98 9.64
CA VAL A 105 9.99 14.55 9.46
C VAL A 105 10.17 15.74 10.42
N GLY A 106 10.42 15.45 11.71
CA GLY A 106 10.53 16.50 12.73
C GLY A 106 10.88 16.08 14.16
N GLY A 107 11.24 14.81 14.41
CA GLY A 107 11.89 14.41 15.66
C GLY A 107 10.99 13.84 16.76
N ARG A 108 9.68 13.68 16.55
CA ARG A 108 8.83 12.85 17.42
C ARG A 108 8.37 11.64 16.62
N GLY A 109 9.03 10.50 16.81
CA GLY A 109 8.73 9.25 16.11
C GLY A 109 7.24 8.92 16.17
N GLY A 110 6.55 9.08 15.04
CA GLY A 110 5.11 8.86 14.89
C GLY A 110 4.70 9.11 13.44
N MET A 111 3.65 8.43 12.97
CA MET A 111 3.08 8.66 11.64
C MET A 111 2.41 10.03 11.58
N ASP A 112 2.51 10.71 10.44
CA ASP A 112 1.79 11.94 10.13
C ASP A 112 0.42 11.58 9.54
N PRO A 113 -0.67 11.66 10.31
CA PRO A 113 -1.99 11.27 9.83
C PRO A 113 -2.54 12.27 8.80
N THR A 114 -1.96 13.47 8.67
CA THR A 114 -2.44 14.53 7.78
C THR A 114 -1.97 14.35 6.34
N ARG A 115 -1.07 13.37 6.10
CA ARG A 115 -0.51 13.07 4.78
C ARG A 115 -0.64 11.59 4.49
N VAL A 116 -0.87 11.27 3.22
CA VAL A 116 -0.78 9.91 2.72
C VAL A 116 0.25 9.87 1.61
N ALA A 117 1.15 8.89 1.68
CA ALA A 117 2.02 8.51 0.58
C ALA A 117 1.47 7.23 -0.03
N CYS A 118 1.32 7.21 -1.36
CA CYS A 118 0.97 6.01 -2.09
C CYS A 118 2.08 5.70 -3.10
N ALA A 119 2.48 4.43 -3.18
CA ALA A 119 3.43 3.95 -4.16
C ALA A 119 2.79 2.84 -4.99
N PRO A 120 3.02 2.79 -6.32
CA PRO A 120 2.55 1.69 -7.13
C PRO A 120 3.29 0.43 -6.67
N LEU A 121 2.53 -0.59 -6.32
CA LEU A 121 3.07 -1.92 -6.20
C LEU A 121 3.45 -2.35 -7.62
N LYS A 122 4.68 -2.83 -7.83
CA LYS A 122 5.05 -3.40 -9.12
C LYS A 122 4.11 -4.58 -9.37
N ALA A 123 3.09 -4.38 -10.19
CA ALA A 123 2.53 -5.50 -10.92
C ALA A 123 3.70 -6.06 -11.74
N GLY A 124 3.96 -7.37 -11.61
CA GLY A 124 4.72 -8.05 -12.65
C GLY A 124 4.12 -7.71 -14.04
N PRO A 125 4.90 -7.82 -15.11
CA PRO A 125 4.56 -7.29 -16.44
C PRO A 125 3.22 -7.75 -17.08
N ASP A 126 2.42 -8.60 -16.41
CA ASP A 126 1.29 -9.31 -17.02
C ASP A 126 -0.04 -9.20 -16.26
N VAL A 127 -0.22 -8.27 -15.31
CA VAL A 127 -1.52 -8.14 -14.62
C VAL A 127 -2.47 -7.22 -15.40
N VAL A 128 -3.10 -7.78 -16.43
CA VAL A 128 -4.43 -7.36 -16.89
C VAL A 128 -5.44 -8.11 -16.01
N TYR A 129 -6.25 -7.38 -15.25
CA TYR A 129 -7.45 -7.96 -14.62
C TYR A 129 -8.59 -8.03 -15.64
#